data_AF-A0A1H9WR29-F1
#
_entry.id   AF-A0A1H9WR29-F1
#
_cell.length_a   1.000
_cell.length_b   1.000
_cell.length_c   1.000
_cell.angle_alpha   90.00
_cell.angle_beta   90.00
_cell.angle_gamma   90.00
#
_symmetry.space_group_name_H-M   'P 1'
#
loop_
_entity.id
_entity.type
_entity.pdbx_description
1 polymer ?
#
loop_
_entity_poly.entity_id
_entity_poly.type
_entity_poly.pdbx_seq_one_letter_code
_entity_poly.pdbx_strand_id
1 'polypeptide(L)'
;MTIELVGPSPGTVDGSLSRAERLAATPSLAGLRATSPLPLPTRHWGAAEALLALDEARLSLPLHLPDATVVSALTTVVLRSGDAAVKVYPPGTDPAHLDLLAAALAGTSTAHLPDGRAVVTSHGIVTVTPWLPPAPAVTWEEVGALLRRFHAEHAAADVPVWAPLSRLPSQVEGLPLEVAEVMLAARAALLDALGGVRSELGVGTIHGDVSPSNVMRTAAGPRLIDLDWVAVAPREYDLAAASRRVRDGEISRPTYAGFCDAYGFDVLSWDGLPVLDRIADLGGVAFRLWDCRHHGRDLDWVEAEARLWRPPL
;
A
#
# COMPACT_ATOMS: atom_id res chain seq x y z
N MET A 1 -28.11 -17.61 64.10
CA MET A 1 -28.92 -18.50 63.25
C MET A 1 -28.43 -18.31 61.83
N THR A 2 -27.88 -19.39 61.29
CA THR A 2 -27.05 -19.49 60.09
C THR A 2 -27.78 -19.01 58.83
N ILE A 3 -27.16 -18.14 58.04
CA ILE A 3 -27.61 -17.78 56.70
C ILE A 3 -26.65 -18.46 55.72
N GLU A 4 -27.20 -19.35 54.90
CA GLU A 4 -26.49 -20.10 53.86
C GLU A 4 -25.98 -19.19 52.73
N LEU A 5 -24.83 -19.59 52.20
CA LEU A 5 -24.12 -19.02 51.08
C LEU A 5 -24.84 -19.36 49.76
N VAL A 6 -25.23 -18.33 49.00
CA VAL A 6 -25.55 -18.46 47.57
C VAL A 6 -24.37 -17.90 46.79
N GLY A 7 -23.67 -18.76 46.05
CA GLY A 7 -22.54 -18.40 45.20
C GLY A 7 -22.97 -17.59 43.96
N PRO A 8 -22.06 -16.79 43.37
CA PRO A 8 -22.37 -16.02 42.17
C PRO A 8 -22.38 -16.90 40.91
N SER A 9 -23.37 -16.65 40.05
CA SER A 9 -23.48 -17.17 38.69
C SER A 9 -22.24 -16.85 37.83
N PRO A 10 -21.88 -17.71 36.87
CA PRO A 10 -20.74 -17.47 35.99
C PRO A 10 -21.02 -16.31 35.03
N GLY A 11 -20.10 -15.36 35.02
CA GLY A 11 -20.11 -14.20 34.14
C GLY A 11 -20.02 -14.60 32.67
N THR A 12 -20.80 -13.87 31.86
CA THR A 12 -20.65 -13.74 30.41
C THR A 12 -19.23 -13.32 30.09
N VAL A 13 -18.46 -14.21 29.47
CA VAL A 13 -17.17 -13.87 28.87
C VAL A 13 -17.46 -13.15 27.55
N ASP A 14 -17.16 -11.86 27.52
CA ASP A 14 -17.20 -11.04 26.32
C ASP A 14 -16.18 -11.58 25.31
N GLY A 15 -16.67 -12.20 24.24
CA GLY A 15 -15.90 -12.90 23.22
C GLY A 15 -15.28 -11.97 22.18
N SER A 16 -14.72 -10.82 22.58
CA SER A 16 -13.96 -9.98 21.68
C SER A 16 -12.53 -10.52 21.54
N LEU A 17 -12.20 -11.06 20.36
CA LEU A 17 -10.85 -11.50 20.03
C LEU A 17 -9.87 -10.34 20.25
N SER A 18 -8.70 -10.62 20.81
CA SER A 18 -7.61 -9.64 20.88
C SER A 18 -7.15 -9.24 19.46
N ARG A 19 -6.44 -8.12 19.35
CA ARG A 19 -5.86 -7.65 18.08
C ARG A 19 -4.92 -8.71 17.46
N ALA A 20 -4.23 -9.50 18.29
CA ALA A 20 -3.39 -10.61 17.86
C ALA A 20 -4.20 -11.81 17.34
N GLU A 21 -5.34 -12.12 17.97
CA GLU A 21 -6.20 -13.23 17.54
C GLU A 21 -6.98 -12.92 16.26
N ARG A 22 -7.29 -11.65 16.00
CA ARG A 22 -7.82 -11.21 14.70
C ARG A 22 -6.81 -11.40 13.55
N LEU A 23 -5.51 -11.30 13.84
CA LEU A 23 -4.44 -11.53 12.86
C LEU A 23 -4.26 -13.03 12.55
N ALA A 24 -4.65 -13.92 13.46
CA ALA A 24 -4.51 -15.37 13.31
C ALA A 24 -5.72 -16.06 12.63
N ALA A 25 -6.84 -15.35 12.45
CA ALA A 25 -8.05 -15.92 11.87
C ALA A 25 -7.99 -15.90 10.33
N THR A 26 -7.72 -17.06 9.72
CA THR A 26 -7.79 -17.24 8.26
C THR A 26 -9.27 -17.35 7.83
N PRO A 27 -9.80 -16.43 7.01
CA PRO A 27 -11.16 -16.58 6.51
C PRO A 27 -11.26 -17.67 5.44
N SER A 28 -12.38 -18.40 5.45
CA SER A 28 -12.73 -19.44 4.49
C SER A 28 -12.79 -18.93 3.04
N LEU A 29 -12.27 -19.74 2.11
CA LEU A 29 -12.10 -19.49 0.67
C LEU A 29 -13.40 -19.25 -0.13
N ALA A 30 -14.59 -19.48 0.43
CA ALA A 30 -15.85 -19.40 -0.32
C ALA A 30 -16.61 -18.06 -0.21
N GLY A 31 -16.13 -17.11 0.60
CA GLY A 31 -16.91 -15.90 0.96
C GLY A 31 -16.26 -14.54 0.66
N LEU A 32 -15.00 -14.49 0.21
CA LEU A 32 -14.28 -13.23 0.03
C LEU A 32 -13.96 -12.96 -1.44
N ARG A 33 -14.96 -12.48 -2.18
CA ARG A 33 -14.67 -11.36 -3.10
C ARG A 33 -14.43 -10.14 -2.21
N ALA A 34 -13.31 -10.12 -1.47
CA ALA A 34 -12.87 -8.90 -0.82
C ALA A 34 -12.52 -7.94 -1.94
N THR A 35 -13.42 -6.99 -2.21
CA THR A 35 -13.16 -5.90 -3.15
C THR A 35 -11.96 -5.13 -2.59
N SER A 36 -10.84 -5.13 -3.31
CA SER A 36 -9.67 -4.32 -2.98
C SER A 36 -10.13 -2.87 -2.79
N PRO A 37 -9.82 -2.20 -1.65
CA PRO A 37 -10.26 -0.81 -1.42
C PRO A 37 -9.70 0.15 -2.48
N LEU A 38 -8.58 -0.23 -3.08
CA LEU A 38 -7.96 0.43 -4.21
C LEU A 38 -7.94 -0.57 -5.39
N PRO A 39 -8.98 -0.64 -6.24
CA PRO A 39 -8.96 -1.50 -7.42
C PRO A 39 -8.00 -0.93 -8.49
N LEU A 40 -7.53 -1.80 -9.38
CA LEU A 40 -6.78 -1.37 -10.56
C LEU A 40 -7.75 -0.84 -11.64
N PRO A 41 -7.38 0.21 -12.40
CA PRO A 41 -8.26 0.76 -13.41
C PRO A 41 -8.53 -0.21 -14.57
N THR A 42 -9.73 -0.12 -15.12
CA THR A 42 -10.06 -0.79 -16.39
C THR A 42 -9.32 -0.12 -17.55
N ARG A 43 -9.17 -0.83 -18.69
CA ARG A 43 -8.49 -0.31 -19.89
C ARG A 43 -9.04 1.00 -20.46
N HIS A 44 -10.28 1.36 -20.10
CA HIS A 44 -10.98 2.53 -20.62
C HIS A 44 -10.93 3.72 -19.66
N TRP A 45 -10.22 3.58 -18.54
CA TRP A 45 -10.11 4.64 -17.54
C TRP A 45 -8.69 5.20 -17.54
N GLY A 46 -8.57 6.51 -17.68
CA GLY A 46 -7.30 7.23 -17.62
C GLY A 46 -7.49 8.73 -17.49
N ALA A 47 -6.62 9.52 -18.14
CA ALA A 47 -6.56 10.96 -17.96
C ALA A 47 -7.85 11.70 -18.37
N ALA A 48 -8.55 11.25 -19.42
CA ALA A 48 -9.80 11.86 -19.87
C ALA A 48 -10.91 11.72 -18.82
N GLU A 49 -11.07 10.51 -18.26
CA GLU A 49 -12.05 10.23 -17.21
C GLU A 49 -11.69 10.97 -15.92
N ALA A 50 -10.39 11.10 -15.61
CA ALA A 50 -9.95 11.85 -14.44
C ALA A 50 -10.25 13.36 -14.54
N LEU A 51 -10.14 13.95 -15.74
CA LEU A 51 -10.55 15.34 -15.96
C LEU A 51 -12.06 15.52 -15.79
N LEU A 52 -12.87 14.59 -16.30
CA LEU A 52 -14.33 14.58 -16.06
C LEU A 52 -14.66 14.42 -14.57
N ALA A 53 -13.93 13.57 -13.84
CA ALA A 53 -14.07 13.44 -12.40
C ALA A 53 -13.78 14.76 -11.68
N LEU A 54 -12.72 15.48 -12.07
CA LEU A 54 -12.41 16.79 -11.50
C LEU A 54 -13.51 17.82 -11.80
N ASP A 55 -14.04 17.83 -13.02
CA ASP A 55 -15.14 18.73 -13.40
C ASP A 55 -16.40 18.50 -12.56
N GLU A 56 -16.75 17.24 -12.30
CA GLU A 56 -17.86 16.88 -11.41
C GLU A 56 -17.55 17.24 -9.94
N ALA A 57 -16.33 16.95 -9.47
CA ALA A 57 -15.93 17.21 -8.09
C ALA A 57 -15.95 18.71 -7.73
N ARG A 58 -15.67 19.61 -8.68
CA ARG A 58 -15.76 21.07 -8.49
C ARG A 58 -17.13 21.53 -7.97
N LEU A 59 -18.20 20.77 -8.20
CA LEU A 59 -19.54 21.09 -7.70
C LEU A 59 -19.69 20.88 -6.18
N SER A 60 -18.84 20.05 -5.58
CA SER A 60 -18.91 19.65 -4.16
C SER A 60 -17.70 20.12 -3.34
N LEU A 61 -16.60 20.50 -3.99
CA LEU A 61 -15.39 20.96 -3.32
C LEU A 61 -15.60 22.34 -2.67
N PRO A 62 -15.08 22.56 -1.44
CA PRO A 62 -15.18 23.84 -0.76
C PRO A 62 -14.20 24.91 -1.30
N LEU A 63 -13.45 24.61 -2.36
CA LEU A 63 -12.46 25.48 -2.97
C LEU A 63 -12.65 25.55 -4.49
N HIS A 64 -12.27 26.69 -5.07
CA HIS A 64 -12.23 26.86 -6.51
C HIS A 64 -10.92 26.28 -7.07
N LEU A 65 -11.05 25.32 -7.98
CA LEU A 65 -9.93 24.70 -8.69
C LEU A 65 -9.91 25.17 -10.16
N PRO A 66 -8.88 25.90 -10.62
CA PRO A 66 -8.76 26.34 -12.01
C PRO A 66 -8.50 25.16 -12.95
N ASP A 67 -8.30 25.43 -14.24
CA ASP A 67 -7.99 24.38 -15.22
C ASP A 67 -6.77 23.56 -14.81
N ALA A 68 -6.86 22.26 -15.10
CA ALA A 68 -5.90 21.29 -14.63
C ALA A 68 -5.04 20.73 -15.76
N THR A 69 -3.80 20.41 -15.44
CA THR A 69 -2.89 19.68 -16.33
C THR A 69 -2.58 18.31 -15.76
N VAL A 70 -2.42 17.32 -16.64
CA VAL A 70 -2.06 15.96 -16.23
C VAL A 70 -0.59 15.92 -15.87
N VAL A 71 -0.28 15.46 -14.65
CA VAL A 71 1.07 15.27 -14.14
C VAL A 71 1.52 13.82 -14.35
N SER A 72 0.66 12.87 -14.03
CA SER A 72 0.90 11.44 -14.22
C SER A 72 -0.41 10.69 -14.39
N ALA A 73 -0.36 9.55 -15.09
CA ALA A 73 -1.50 8.67 -15.30
C ALA A 73 -1.01 7.21 -15.34
N LEU A 74 -1.36 6.43 -14.31
CA LEU A 74 -1.10 4.99 -14.22
C LEU A 74 -2.29 4.30 -13.54
N THR A 75 -2.14 3.85 -12.30
CA THR A 75 -3.23 3.29 -11.48
C THR A 75 -4.15 4.36 -10.91
N THR A 76 -3.63 5.57 -10.78
CA THR A 76 -4.34 6.81 -10.46
C THR A 76 -3.88 7.89 -11.43
N VAL A 77 -4.65 8.97 -11.55
CA VAL A 77 -4.24 10.16 -12.31
C VAL A 77 -3.97 11.28 -11.33
N VAL A 78 -2.78 11.88 -11.42
CA VAL A 78 -2.44 13.10 -10.68
C VAL A 78 -2.56 14.27 -11.64
N LEU A 79 -3.36 15.25 -11.25
CA LEU A 79 -3.55 16.51 -11.96
C LEU A 79 -2.97 17.65 -11.12
N ARG A 80 -2.46 18.68 -11.77
CA ARG A 80 -2.15 19.96 -11.13
C ARG A 80 -3.23 20.96 -11.51
N SER A 81 -3.87 21.57 -10.52
CA SER A 81 -4.86 22.63 -10.69
C SER A 81 -4.48 23.82 -9.81
N GLY A 82 -3.85 24.83 -10.40
CA GLY A 82 -3.29 25.96 -9.64
C GLY A 82 -2.25 25.51 -8.61
N ASP A 83 -2.55 25.80 -7.34
CA ASP A 83 -1.76 25.43 -6.17
C ASP A 83 -2.25 24.14 -5.49
N ALA A 84 -3.03 23.31 -6.20
CA ALA A 84 -3.50 22.01 -5.74
C ALA A 84 -2.96 20.87 -6.61
N ALA A 85 -2.59 19.76 -5.95
CA ALA A 85 -2.46 18.44 -6.57
C ALA A 85 -3.77 17.68 -6.36
N VAL A 86 -4.42 17.31 -7.45
CA VAL A 86 -5.65 16.51 -7.45
C VAL A 86 -5.30 15.10 -7.83
N LYS A 87 -5.46 14.15 -6.90
CA LYS A 87 -5.27 12.73 -7.20
C LYS A 87 -6.64 12.09 -7.40
N VAL A 88 -6.83 11.52 -8.59
CA VAL A 88 -8.06 10.86 -9.01
C VAL A 88 -7.84 9.36 -9.07
N TYR A 89 -8.71 8.62 -8.40
CA TYR A 89 -8.73 7.16 -8.32
C TYR A 89 -9.84 6.60 -9.22
N PRO A 90 -9.69 5.39 -9.77
CA PRO A 90 -10.71 4.82 -10.65
C PRO A 90 -12.01 4.48 -9.92
N PRO A 91 -13.13 4.31 -10.65
CA PRO A 91 -14.39 3.83 -10.11
C PRO A 91 -14.22 2.50 -9.36
N GLY A 92 -15.00 2.34 -8.28
CA GLY A 92 -14.91 1.19 -7.37
C GLY A 92 -13.87 1.34 -6.27
N THR A 93 -13.07 2.41 -6.27
CA THR A 93 -12.24 2.80 -5.11
C THR A 93 -13.13 3.11 -3.92
N ASP A 94 -12.75 2.61 -2.73
CA ASP A 94 -13.43 2.87 -1.48
C ASP A 94 -13.01 4.24 -0.91
N PRO A 95 -13.88 5.28 -0.96
CA PRO A 95 -13.54 6.58 -0.40
C PRO A 95 -13.36 6.55 1.12
N ALA A 96 -14.02 5.62 1.83
CA ALA A 96 -13.89 5.51 3.28
C ALA A 96 -12.48 5.03 3.69
N HIS A 97 -11.85 4.20 2.86
CA HIS A 97 -10.46 3.80 3.04
C HIS A 97 -9.51 5.00 2.95
N LEU A 98 -9.69 5.88 1.95
CA LEU A 98 -8.88 7.09 1.78
C LEU A 98 -9.05 8.05 2.97
N ASP A 99 -10.31 8.30 3.37
CA ASP A 99 -10.63 9.14 4.52
C ASP A 99 -10.06 8.57 5.84
N LEU A 100 -10.10 7.24 6.01
CA LEU A 100 -9.54 6.56 7.17
C LEU A 100 -8.03 6.80 7.26
N LEU A 101 -7.29 6.64 6.16
CA LEU A 101 -5.85 6.87 6.14
C LEU A 101 -5.49 8.33 6.45
N ALA A 102 -6.22 9.29 5.84
CA ALA A 102 -6.01 10.71 6.12
C ALA A 102 -6.28 11.05 7.60
N ALA A 103 -7.34 10.48 8.19
CA ALA A 103 -7.67 10.68 9.59
C ALA A 103 -6.65 10.02 10.54
N ALA A 104 -6.23 8.79 10.25
CA ALA A 104 -5.28 8.04 11.08
C ALA A 104 -3.89 8.69 11.14
N LEU A 105 -3.52 9.45 10.10
CA LEU A 105 -2.25 10.17 10.01
C LEU A 105 -2.37 11.67 10.34
N ALA A 106 -3.53 12.13 10.81
CA ALA A 106 -3.78 13.55 11.05
C ALA A 106 -2.74 14.18 12.01
N GLY A 107 -2.32 15.41 11.68
CA GLY A 107 -1.28 16.13 12.44
C GLY A 107 0.15 15.71 12.12
N THR A 108 0.34 14.84 11.12
CA THR A 108 1.65 14.30 10.74
C THR A 108 2.70 15.36 10.39
N SER A 109 3.91 15.15 10.91
CA SER A 109 5.13 15.89 10.58
C SER A 109 5.96 15.24 9.46
N THR A 110 5.54 14.07 8.99
CA THR A 110 6.33 13.21 8.10
C THR A 110 5.63 12.85 6.79
N ALA A 111 4.33 13.05 6.69
CA ALA A 111 3.54 12.77 5.48
C ALA A 111 2.82 14.04 4.97
N HIS A 112 2.44 14.01 3.70
CA HIS A 112 1.68 15.06 3.02
C HIS A 112 0.25 14.55 2.77
N LEU A 113 -0.72 15.15 3.46
CA LEU A 113 -2.10 14.66 3.48
C LEU A 113 -3.02 15.45 2.56
N PRO A 114 -4.13 14.85 2.11
CA PRO A 114 -5.19 15.58 1.43
C PRO A 114 -5.90 16.57 2.37
N ASP A 115 -6.35 17.67 1.76
CA ASP A 115 -7.23 18.65 2.36
C ASP A 115 -8.68 18.16 2.27
N GLY A 116 -9.26 17.83 3.41
CA GLY A 116 -10.65 17.40 3.51
C GLY A 116 -10.86 15.94 3.09
N ARG A 117 -12.12 15.62 2.76
CA ARG A 117 -12.56 14.26 2.47
C ARG A 117 -12.50 13.95 0.99
N ALA A 118 -12.37 12.67 0.67
CA ALA A 118 -12.50 12.17 -0.68
C ALA A 118 -13.89 12.51 -1.27
N VAL A 119 -13.92 12.99 -2.52
CA VAL A 119 -15.14 13.33 -3.25
C VAL A 119 -15.46 12.21 -4.23
N VAL A 120 -16.65 11.63 -4.11
CA VAL A 120 -17.16 10.59 -5.01
C VAL A 120 -17.74 11.24 -6.26
N THR A 121 -17.36 10.74 -7.44
CA THR A 121 -17.88 11.20 -8.73
C THR A 121 -18.28 10.01 -9.59
N SER A 122 -18.95 10.27 -10.71
CA SER A 122 -19.34 9.25 -11.68
C SER A 122 -18.13 8.63 -12.40
N HIS A 123 -16.99 9.31 -12.36
CA HIS A 123 -15.77 8.94 -13.08
C HIS A 123 -14.63 8.48 -12.16
N GLY A 124 -14.81 8.52 -10.83
CA GLY A 124 -13.77 8.11 -9.90
C GLY A 124 -13.93 8.73 -8.52
N ILE A 125 -12.87 8.64 -7.71
CA ILE A 125 -12.78 9.29 -6.41
C ILE A 125 -11.70 10.37 -6.48
N VAL A 126 -12.02 11.58 -6.03
CA VAL A 126 -11.12 12.74 -6.09
C VAL A 126 -10.62 13.09 -4.69
N THR A 127 -9.32 13.23 -4.54
CA THR A 127 -8.68 13.82 -3.36
C THR A 127 -7.86 15.04 -3.78
N VAL A 128 -7.77 16.02 -2.91
CA VAL A 128 -7.07 17.28 -3.18
C VAL A 128 -6.02 17.48 -2.10
N THR A 129 -4.81 17.82 -2.49
CA THR A 129 -3.68 18.12 -1.59
C THR A 129 -3.07 19.46 -2.00
N PRO A 130 -2.40 20.19 -1.09
CA PRO A 130 -1.61 21.34 -1.49
C PRO A 130 -0.52 20.91 -2.49
N TRP A 131 -0.35 21.67 -3.57
CA TRP A 131 0.69 21.40 -4.56
C TRP A 131 2.06 21.67 -3.95
N LEU A 132 2.92 20.65 -3.98
CA LEU A 132 4.33 20.81 -3.64
C LEU A 132 5.13 21.13 -4.90
N PRO A 133 5.82 22.28 -4.97
CA PRO A 133 6.59 22.63 -6.14
C PRO A 133 7.74 21.64 -6.37
N PRO A 134 8.19 21.45 -7.61
CA PRO A 134 9.35 20.60 -7.90
C PRO A 134 10.56 21.03 -7.07
N ALA A 135 11.22 20.05 -6.46
CA ALA A 135 12.42 20.23 -5.66
C ALA A 135 13.46 19.15 -6.03
N PRO A 136 14.75 19.35 -5.70
CA PRO A 136 15.75 18.31 -5.90
C PRO A 136 15.35 17.01 -5.18
N ALA A 137 15.60 15.87 -5.81
CA ALA A 137 15.32 14.56 -5.22
C ALA A 137 15.96 14.42 -3.83
N VAL A 138 15.32 13.65 -2.96
CA VAL A 138 15.93 13.24 -1.69
C VAL A 138 16.93 12.11 -1.90
N THR A 139 17.94 12.06 -1.03
CA THR A 139 18.86 10.92 -0.98
C THR A 139 18.20 9.75 -0.23
N TRP A 140 18.72 8.54 -0.44
CA TRP A 140 18.29 7.38 0.34
C TRP A 140 18.59 7.55 1.84
N GLU A 141 19.67 8.22 2.22
CA GLU A 141 19.94 8.56 3.63
C GLU A 141 18.80 9.41 4.24
N GLU A 142 18.32 10.43 3.51
CA GLU A 142 17.18 11.24 3.94
C GLU A 142 15.88 10.45 4.00
N VAL A 143 15.67 9.51 3.07
CA VAL A 143 14.53 8.57 3.11
C VAL A 143 14.59 7.71 4.37
N GLY A 144 15.75 7.15 4.72
CA GLY A 144 15.92 6.34 5.93
C GLY A 144 15.59 7.11 7.21
N ALA A 145 16.11 8.34 7.32
CA ALA A 145 15.81 9.23 8.45
C ALA A 145 14.31 9.62 8.51
N LEU A 146 13.70 9.94 7.37
CA LEU A 146 12.27 10.27 7.31
C LEU A 146 11.40 9.07 7.70
N LEU A 147 11.72 7.89 7.17
CA LEU A 147 10.95 6.67 7.41
C LEU A 147 11.00 6.25 8.89
N ARG A 148 12.16 6.35 9.53
CA ARG A 148 12.28 6.12 10.98
C ARG A 148 11.35 7.02 11.78
N ARG A 149 11.29 8.31 11.43
CA ARG A 149 10.38 9.26 12.09
C ARG A 149 8.92 8.91 11.82
N PHE A 150 8.57 8.55 10.60
CA PHE A 150 7.21 8.13 10.23
C PHE A 150 6.76 6.91 11.03
N HIS A 151 7.59 5.86 11.12
CA HIS A 151 7.30 4.65 11.92
C HIS A 151 7.13 4.94 13.41
N ALA A 152 7.89 5.89 13.95
CA ALA A 152 7.80 6.29 15.35
C ALA A 152 6.56 7.14 15.62
N GLU A 153 6.29 8.11 14.76
CA GLU A 153 5.15 9.02 14.85
C GLU A 153 3.82 8.28 14.77
N HIS A 154 3.72 7.28 13.87
CA HIS A 154 2.49 6.56 13.58
C HIS A 154 2.44 5.16 14.19
N ALA A 155 3.23 4.88 15.23
CA ALA A 155 3.34 3.56 15.85
C ALA A 155 1.98 2.98 16.33
N ALA A 156 1.03 3.86 16.69
CA ALA A 156 -0.30 3.50 17.17
C ALA A 156 -1.45 3.88 16.22
N ALA A 157 -1.14 4.30 14.99
CA ALA A 157 -2.16 4.71 14.03
C ALA A 157 -3.13 3.55 13.73
N ASP A 158 -4.42 3.88 13.63
CA ASP A 158 -5.48 2.92 13.29
C ASP A 158 -5.61 2.84 11.76
N VAL A 159 -4.66 2.14 11.15
CA VAL A 159 -4.60 1.92 9.70
C VAL A 159 -4.92 0.46 9.35
N PRO A 160 -5.32 0.15 8.12
CA PRO A 160 -5.68 -1.20 7.71
C PRO A 160 -4.52 -2.19 7.90
N VAL A 161 -4.83 -3.47 8.06
CA VAL A 161 -3.81 -4.52 8.09
C VAL A 161 -3.31 -4.78 6.67
N TRP A 162 -2.00 -4.95 6.52
CA TRP A 162 -1.39 -5.26 5.23
C TRP A 162 -1.92 -6.58 4.67
N ALA A 163 -2.41 -6.53 3.43
CA ALA A 163 -2.99 -7.66 2.72
C ALA A 163 -2.21 -7.93 1.42
N PRO A 164 -1.00 -8.53 1.50
CA PRO A 164 -0.17 -8.79 0.33
C PRO A 164 -0.88 -9.71 -0.67
N LEU A 165 -0.55 -9.52 -1.94
CA LEU A 165 -1.05 -10.37 -3.04
C LEU A 165 -2.58 -10.42 -3.13
N SER A 166 -3.30 -9.47 -2.55
CA SER A 166 -4.76 -9.37 -2.57
C SER A 166 -5.32 -9.19 -3.97
N ARG A 167 -4.56 -8.55 -4.86
CA ARG A 167 -4.93 -8.35 -6.27
C ARG A 167 -4.64 -9.54 -7.17
N LEU A 168 -3.76 -10.48 -6.79
CA LEU A 168 -3.34 -11.58 -7.67
C LEU A 168 -4.52 -12.44 -8.17
N PRO A 169 -5.51 -12.83 -7.34
CA PRO A 169 -6.61 -13.67 -7.81
C PRO A 169 -7.35 -13.09 -9.02
N SER A 170 -7.66 -11.79 -9.01
CA SER A 170 -8.34 -11.16 -10.16
C SER A 170 -7.41 -10.99 -11.37
N GLN A 171 -6.09 -10.93 -11.17
CA GLN A 171 -5.14 -10.80 -12.27
C GLN A 171 -4.88 -12.12 -13.00
N VAL A 172 -5.04 -13.26 -12.35
CA VAL A 172 -4.88 -14.57 -13.01
C VAL A 172 -6.16 -15.06 -13.69
N GLU A 173 -7.29 -14.40 -13.48
CA GLU A 173 -8.54 -14.69 -14.21
C GLU A 173 -8.31 -14.60 -15.73
N GLY A 174 -8.80 -15.59 -16.47
CA GLY A 174 -8.66 -15.67 -17.93
C GLY A 174 -7.30 -16.17 -18.44
N LEU A 175 -6.34 -16.49 -17.57
CA LEU A 175 -5.14 -17.24 -17.96
C LEU A 175 -5.48 -18.74 -18.17
N PRO A 176 -4.62 -19.51 -18.85
CA PRO A 176 -4.73 -20.98 -18.86
C PRO A 176 -4.82 -21.53 -17.43
N LEU A 177 -5.66 -22.54 -17.22
CA LEU A 177 -6.00 -23.04 -15.89
C LEU A 177 -4.75 -23.47 -15.11
N GLU A 178 -3.87 -24.22 -15.75
CA GLU A 178 -2.63 -24.71 -15.13
C GLU A 178 -1.67 -23.58 -14.70
N VAL A 179 -1.67 -22.46 -15.43
CA VAL A 179 -0.87 -21.28 -15.09
C VAL A 179 -1.47 -20.57 -13.88
N ALA A 180 -2.79 -20.34 -13.90
CA ALA A 180 -3.49 -19.68 -12.80
C ALA A 180 -3.36 -20.48 -11.49
N GLU A 181 -3.53 -21.80 -11.55
CA GLU A 181 -3.37 -22.69 -10.39
C GLU A 181 -1.98 -22.61 -9.78
N VAL A 182 -0.91 -22.57 -10.60
CA VAL A 182 0.47 -22.42 -10.10
C VAL A 182 0.67 -21.10 -9.37
N MET A 183 0.19 -19.98 -9.93
CA MET A 183 0.33 -18.67 -9.28
C MET A 183 -0.50 -18.56 -7.99
N LEU A 184 -1.70 -19.15 -7.97
CA LEU A 184 -2.55 -19.19 -6.77
C LEU A 184 -1.96 -20.07 -5.67
N ALA A 185 -1.37 -21.22 -6.03
CA ALA A 185 -0.65 -22.09 -5.11
C ALA A 185 0.59 -21.39 -4.55
N ALA A 186 1.35 -20.69 -5.40
CA ALA A 186 2.50 -19.90 -4.97
C ALA A 186 2.10 -18.81 -3.97
N ARG A 187 1.02 -18.07 -4.26
CA ARG A 187 0.45 -17.11 -3.31
C ARG A 187 0.09 -17.74 -1.98
N ALA A 188 -0.59 -18.88 -1.98
CA ALA A 188 -0.98 -19.55 -0.74
C ALA A 188 0.25 -19.93 0.10
N ALA A 189 1.28 -20.51 -0.52
CA ALA A 189 2.51 -20.88 0.15
C ALA A 189 3.29 -19.67 0.71
N LEU A 190 3.35 -18.56 -0.04
CA LEU A 190 4.01 -17.34 0.44
C LEU A 190 3.27 -16.68 1.60
N LEU A 191 1.94 -16.68 1.58
CA LEU A 191 1.14 -16.14 2.68
C LEU A 191 1.25 -17.02 3.95
N ASP A 192 1.33 -18.34 3.79
CA ASP A 192 1.61 -19.27 4.89
C ASP A 192 3.01 -19.01 5.49
N ALA A 193 4.04 -18.92 4.64
CA ALA A 193 5.40 -18.62 5.06
C ALA A 193 5.53 -17.26 5.75
N LEU A 194 4.80 -16.24 5.27
CA LEU A 194 4.73 -14.93 5.90
C LEU A 194 4.17 -15.03 7.33
N GLY A 195 3.22 -15.91 7.59
CA GLY A 195 2.70 -16.17 8.94
C GLY A 195 3.75 -16.68 9.93
N GLY A 196 4.83 -17.29 9.42
CA GLY A 196 5.98 -17.73 10.22
C GLY A 196 7.06 -16.67 10.41
N VAL A 197 7.01 -15.55 9.70
CA VAL A 197 8.04 -14.49 9.77
C VAL A 197 7.96 -13.76 11.11
N ARG A 198 9.12 -13.62 11.77
CA ARG A 198 9.26 -12.87 13.01
C ARG A 198 9.91 -11.52 12.74
N SER A 199 9.21 -10.45 13.06
CA SER A 199 9.73 -9.08 12.98
C SER A 199 10.65 -8.78 14.17
N GLU A 200 11.77 -8.14 13.91
CA GLU A 200 12.73 -7.60 14.89
C GLU A 200 12.41 -6.14 15.25
N LEU A 201 11.91 -5.36 14.28
CA LEU A 201 11.49 -3.97 14.43
C LEU A 201 10.06 -3.81 15.00
N GLY A 202 9.37 -4.93 15.12
CA GLY A 202 7.97 -5.02 15.52
C GLY A 202 7.01 -4.76 14.35
N VAL A 203 5.77 -5.20 14.57
CA VAL A 203 4.65 -4.96 13.66
C VAL A 203 4.02 -3.61 13.98
N GLY A 204 3.91 -2.74 12.98
CA GLY A 204 3.37 -1.38 13.14
C GLY A 204 3.06 -0.73 11.80
N THR A 205 2.74 0.55 11.82
CA THR A 205 2.45 1.32 10.60
C THR A 205 3.67 1.39 9.69
N ILE A 206 3.45 1.03 8.42
CA ILE A 206 4.36 1.14 7.30
C ILE A 206 3.78 2.11 6.25
N HIS A 207 4.62 2.66 5.40
CA HIS A 207 4.28 3.43 4.21
C HIS A 207 3.76 2.54 3.08
N GLY A 208 4.38 1.37 2.87
CA GLY A 208 3.93 0.38 1.90
C GLY A 208 4.50 0.51 0.49
N ASP A 209 5.00 1.69 0.11
CA ASP A 209 5.65 1.93 -1.19
C ASP A 209 6.83 2.91 -1.10
N VAL A 210 7.88 2.53 -0.35
CA VAL A 210 9.02 3.43 -0.10
C VAL A 210 9.92 3.58 -1.33
N SER A 211 10.07 4.82 -1.78
CA SER A 211 11.02 5.24 -2.81
C SER A 211 11.35 6.73 -2.70
N PRO A 212 12.52 7.21 -3.19
CA PRO A 212 12.82 8.64 -3.26
C PRO A 212 11.80 9.44 -4.09
N SER A 213 11.12 8.82 -5.07
CA SER A 213 10.05 9.46 -5.85
C SER A 213 8.78 9.69 -5.04
N ASN A 214 8.57 8.93 -3.96
CA ASN A 214 7.45 9.11 -3.04
C ASN A 214 7.82 10.01 -1.85
N VAL A 215 8.86 10.84 -2.00
CA VAL A 215 9.26 11.84 -1.01
C VAL A 215 9.46 13.20 -1.66
N MET A 216 8.74 14.19 -1.14
CA MET A 216 8.83 15.58 -1.60
C MET A 216 9.51 16.44 -0.54
N ARG A 217 10.38 17.36 -0.98
CA ARG A 217 10.96 18.37 -0.09
C ARG A 217 9.97 19.50 0.15
N THR A 218 9.83 19.90 1.40
CA THR A 218 9.07 21.09 1.79
C THR A 218 9.97 22.04 2.59
N ALA A 219 9.51 23.28 2.81
CA ALA A 219 10.22 24.23 3.68
C ALA A 219 10.38 23.69 5.12
N ALA A 220 9.48 22.81 5.57
CA ALA A 220 9.53 22.16 6.88
C ALA A 220 10.31 20.82 6.88
N GLY A 221 10.93 20.46 5.75
CA GLY A 221 11.67 19.22 5.55
C GLY A 221 10.97 18.21 4.63
N PRO A 222 11.60 17.04 4.39
CA PRO A 222 11.03 15.98 3.55
C PRO A 222 9.70 15.42 4.09
N ARG A 223 8.78 15.10 3.18
CA ARG A 223 7.46 14.51 3.46
C ARG A 223 7.20 13.32 2.53
N LEU A 224 6.66 12.24 3.08
CA LEU A 224 6.12 11.11 2.31
C LEU A 224 4.85 11.55 1.58
N ILE A 225 4.74 11.18 0.32
CA ILE A 225 3.53 11.30 -0.50
C ILE A 225 3.08 9.90 -0.90
N ASP A 226 1.92 9.80 -1.54
CA ASP A 226 1.38 8.52 -2.04
C ASP A 226 1.15 7.47 -0.93
N LEU A 227 0.24 7.82 -0.02
CA LEU A 227 -0.03 7.09 1.22
C LEU A 227 -1.03 5.94 1.05
N ASP A 228 -1.35 5.58 -0.19
CA ASP A 228 -2.35 4.58 -0.57
C ASP A 228 -2.09 3.19 0.03
N TRP A 229 -0.82 2.89 0.31
CA TRP A 229 -0.36 1.59 0.79
C TRP A 229 -0.03 1.56 2.27
N VAL A 230 -0.35 2.64 2.99
CA VAL A 230 -0.16 2.70 4.43
C VAL A 230 -0.98 1.61 5.10
N ALA A 231 -0.31 0.80 5.91
CA ALA A 231 -0.90 -0.36 6.55
C ALA A 231 -0.12 -0.77 7.80
N VAL A 232 -0.67 -1.69 8.58
CA VAL A 232 0.05 -2.38 9.66
C VAL A 232 0.74 -3.62 9.10
N ALA A 233 2.07 -3.69 9.23
CA ALA A 233 2.91 -4.81 8.78
C ALA A 233 4.22 -4.90 9.61
N PRO A 234 5.06 -5.93 9.44
CA PRO A 234 6.46 -5.87 9.86
C PRO A 234 7.14 -4.62 9.26
N ARG A 235 7.75 -3.78 10.10
CA ARG A 235 8.37 -2.51 9.64
C ARG A 235 9.54 -2.73 8.68
N GLU A 236 10.15 -3.91 8.72
CA GLU A 236 11.17 -4.36 7.77
C GLU A 236 10.70 -4.31 6.32
N TYR A 237 9.38 -4.41 6.07
CA TYR A 237 8.80 -4.34 4.74
C TYR A 237 9.19 -3.07 3.99
N ASP A 238 9.15 -1.91 4.66
CA ASP A 238 9.50 -0.64 4.04
C ASP A 238 11.00 -0.51 3.75
N LEU A 239 11.85 -1.24 4.47
CA LEU A 239 13.30 -1.26 4.24
C LEU A 239 13.66 -2.16 3.06
N ALA A 240 12.86 -3.18 2.79
CA ALA A 240 13.11 -4.15 1.71
C ALA A 240 13.18 -3.48 0.32
N ALA A 241 12.52 -2.33 0.13
CA ALA A 241 12.60 -1.56 -1.10
C ALA A 241 14.04 -1.05 -1.41
N ALA A 242 14.81 -0.70 -0.38
CA ALA A 242 16.20 -0.29 -0.52
C ALA A 242 17.13 -1.50 -0.76
N SER A 243 16.87 -2.63 -0.09
CA SER A 243 17.68 -3.84 -0.24
C SER A 243 17.55 -4.44 -1.65
N ARG A 244 16.34 -4.46 -2.22
CA ARG A 244 16.13 -4.87 -3.62
C ARG A 244 16.91 -3.99 -4.60
N ARG A 245 16.87 -2.67 -4.42
CA ARG A 245 17.58 -1.73 -5.31
C ARG A 245 19.10 -1.84 -5.26
N VAL A 246 19.68 -2.12 -4.09
CA VAL A 246 21.13 -2.36 -4.02
C VAL A 246 21.49 -3.71 -4.64
N ARG A 247 20.63 -4.74 -4.49
CA ARG A 247 20.81 -6.04 -5.14
C ARG A 247 20.74 -5.92 -6.67
N ASP A 248 19.80 -5.13 -7.18
CA ASP A 248 19.54 -4.96 -8.61
C ASP A 248 20.52 -3.95 -9.25
N GLY A 249 21.40 -3.34 -8.45
CA GLY A 249 22.43 -2.40 -8.92
C GLY A 249 21.92 -0.98 -9.19
N GLU A 250 20.67 -0.67 -8.84
CA GLU A 250 20.09 0.67 -8.98
C GLU A 250 20.71 1.70 -8.02
N ILE A 251 21.18 1.24 -6.85
CA ILE A 251 21.91 2.06 -5.88
C ILE A 251 23.21 1.41 -5.46
N SER A 252 24.18 2.25 -5.08
CA SER A 252 25.48 1.77 -4.62
C SER A 252 25.40 1.18 -3.20
N ARG A 253 26.33 0.28 -2.84
CA ARG A 253 26.45 -0.23 -1.47
C ARG A 253 26.65 0.88 -0.42
N PRO A 254 27.49 1.92 -0.66
CA PRO A 254 27.56 3.07 0.25
C PRO A 254 26.23 3.83 0.40
N THR A 255 25.47 4.00 -0.68
CA THR A 255 24.14 4.63 -0.62
C THR A 255 23.17 3.81 0.24
N TYR A 256 23.17 2.48 0.07
CA TYR A 256 22.37 1.57 0.89
C TYR A 256 22.77 1.61 2.37
N ALA A 257 24.08 1.59 2.65
CA ALA A 257 24.59 1.70 4.02
C ALA A 257 24.13 3.01 4.69
N GLY A 258 24.20 4.14 3.99
CA GLY A 258 23.69 5.42 4.49
C GLY A 258 22.20 5.41 4.82
N PHE A 259 21.36 4.74 4.01
CA PHE A 259 19.95 4.51 4.35
C PHE A 259 19.79 3.70 5.64
N CYS A 260 20.51 2.59 5.77
CA CYS A 260 20.45 1.70 6.93
C CYS A 260 20.93 2.40 8.20
N ASP A 261 22.00 3.19 8.13
CA ASP A 261 22.55 3.96 9.24
C ASP A 261 21.56 5.05 9.69
N ALA A 262 20.98 5.78 8.74
CA ALA A 262 19.99 6.82 9.04
C ALA A 262 18.69 6.25 9.65
N TYR A 263 18.24 5.10 9.16
CA TYR A 263 17.09 4.40 9.73
C TYR A 263 17.42 3.73 11.08
N GLY A 264 18.60 3.13 11.19
CA GLY A 264 19.09 2.39 12.35
C GLY A 264 18.89 0.87 12.28
N PHE A 265 18.70 0.29 11.09
CA PHE A 265 18.55 -1.16 10.89
C PHE A 265 18.95 -1.57 9.46
N ASP A 266 19.67 -2.68 9.33
CA ASP A 266 20.02 -3.30 8.05
C ASP A 266 19.12 -4.50 7.78
N VAL A 267 18.18 -4.37 6.85
CA VAL A 267 17.23 -5.44 6.53
C VAL A 267 17.87 -6.64 5.84
N LEU A 268 19.09 -6.54 5.29
CA LEU A 268 19.80 -7.70 4.75
C LEU A 268 20.22 -8.69 5.84
N SER A 269 20.27 -8.25 7.10
CA SER A 269 20.55 -9.13 8.24
C SER A 269 19.34 -9.91 8.74
N TRP A 270 18.15 -9.60 8.23
CA TRP A 270 16.89 -10.14 8.75
C TRP A 270 16.42 -11.38 7.98
N ASP A 271 16.20 -12.48 8.70
CA ASP A 271 15.81 -13.78 8.14
C ASP A 271 14.46 -13.78 7.40
N GLY A 272 13.60 -12.78 7.65
CA GLY A 272 12.30 -12.65 6.98
C GLY A 272 12.37 -12.04 5.57
N LEU A 273 13.49 -11.42 5.19
CA LEU A 273 13.63 -10.71 3.93
C LEU A 273 13.36 -11.58 2.69
N PRO A 274 13.87 -12.83 2.59
CA PRO A 274 13.61 -13.67 1.42
C PRO A 274 12.12 -13.89 1.14
N VAL A 275 11.30 -14.06 2.18
CA VAL A 275 9.84 -14.24 2.03
C VAL A 275 9.20 -12.95 1.50
N LEU A 276 9.58 -11.79 2.03
CA LEU A 276 9.05 -10.50 1.57
C LEU A 276 9.45 -10.20 0.13
N ASP A 277 10.67 -10.53 -0.27
CA ASP A 277 11.12 -10.35 -1.65
C ASP A 277 10.33 -11.24 -2.61
N ARG A 278 10.08 -12.52 -2.26
CA ARG A 278 9.22 -13.39 -3.08
C ARG A 278 7.78 -12.89 -3.16
N ILE A 279 7.25 -12.31 -2.09
CA ILE A 279 5.93 -11.65 -2.11
C ILE A 279 5.94 -10.44 -3.04
N ALA A 280 6.98 -9.60 -2.99
CA ALA A 280 7.12 -8.45 -3.85
C ALA A 280 7.25 -8.87 -5.33
N ASP A 281 8.04 -9.90 -5.63
CA ASP A 281 8.22 -10.47 -6.97
C ASP A 281 6.87 -10.95 -7.54
N LEU A 282 6.09 -11.74 -6.79
CA LEU A 282 4.78 -12.22 -7.24
C LEU A 282 3.77 -11.07 -7.38
N GLY A 283 3.87 -10.05 -6.51
CA GLY A 283 3.12 -8.81 -6.64
C GLY A 283 3.45 -8.07 -7.94
N GLY A 284 4.72 -8.03 -8.32
CA GLY A 284 5.21 -7.50 -9.60
C GLY A 284 4.67 -8.26 -10.80
N VAL A 285 4.57 -9.60 -10.72
CA VAL A 285 3.93 -10.42 -11.75
C VAL A 285 2.44 -10.08 -11.89
N ALA A 286 1.71 -9.97 -10.77
CA ALA A 286 0.31 -9.55 -10.79
C ALA A 286 0.14 -8.17 -11.42
N PHE A 287 1.00 -7.22 -11.07
CA PHE A 287 0.99 -5.88 -11.65
C PHE A 287 1.29 -5.91 -13.16
N ARG A 288 2.30 -6.69 -13.60
CA ARG A 288 2.66 -6.84 -15.02
C ARG A 288 1.53 -7.47 -15.84
N LEU A 289 0.80 -8.45 -15.28
CA LEU A 289 -0.39 -9.01 -15.92
C LEU A 289 -1.45 -7.94 -16.20
N TRP A 290 -1.74 -7.12 -15.18
CA TRP A 290 -2.67 -5.99 -15.33
C TRP A 290 -2.15 -4.98 -16.35
N ASP A 291 -0.90 -4.56 -16.23
CA ASP A 291 -0.25 -3.54 -17.07
C ASP A 291 -0.24 -3.95 -18.55
N CYS A 292 0.07 -5.22 -18.85
CA CYS A 292 -0.06 -5.76 -20.20
C CYS A 292 -1.50 -5.67 -20.71
N ARG A 293 -2.48 -6.12 -19.94
CA ARG A 293 -3.89 -6.11 -20.37
C ARG A 293 -4.45 -4.70 -20.54
N HIS A 294 -4.10 -3.80 -19.63
CA HIS A 294 -4.52 -2.40 -19.66
C HIS A 294 -4.02 -1.70 -20.92
N HIS A 295 -2.78 -2.01 -21.34
CA HIS A 295 -2.16 -1.45 -22.55
C HIS A 295 -2.28 -2.33 -23.81
N GLY A 296 -3.03 -3.44 -23.76
CA GLY A 296 -3.22 -4.34 -24.90
C GLY A 296 -1.93 -5.06 -25.37
N ARG A 297 -0.96 -5.26 -24.48
CA ARG A 297 0.28 -6.01 -24.74
C ARG A 297 0.08 -7.52 -24.54
N ASP A 298 0.93 -8.31 -25.21
CA ASP A 298 0.93 -9.77 -25.14
C ASP A 298 1.32 -10.28 -23.73
N LEU A 299 0.90 -11.51 -23.44
CA LEU A 299 1.15 -12.32 -22.26
C LEU A 299 2.02 -13.56 -22.57
N ASP A 300 2.76 -13.56 -23.68
CA ASP A 300 3.71 -14.61 -24.10
C ASP A 300 4.74 -15.03 -23.03
N TRP A 301 5.08 -14.12 -22.11
CA TRP A 301 5.99 -14.34 -20.99
C TRP A 301 5.37 -15.15 -19.84
N VAL A 302 4.04 -15.20 -19.73
CA VAL A 302 3.34 -15.71 -18.54
C VAL A 302 3.61 -17.19 -18.29
N GLU A 303 3.68 -18.00 -19.35
CA GLU A 303 3.94 -19.43 -19.19
C GLU A 303 5.36 -19.69 -18.67
N ALA A 304 6.34 -18.91 -19.13
CA ALA A 304 7.71 -18.96 -18.63
C ALA A 304 7.79 -18.50 -17.18
N GLU A 305 7.10 -17.42 -16.84
CA GLU A 305 7.02 -16.91 -15.47
C GLU A 305 6.41 -17.95 -14.52
N ALA A 306 5.31 -18.59 -14.90
CA ALA A 306 4.64 -19.58 -14.06
C ALA A 306 5.57 -20.73 -13.64
N ARG A 307 6.55 -21.11 -14.49
CA ARG A 307 7.54 -22.12 -14.13
C ARG A 307 8.42 -21.71 -12.94
N LEU A 308 8.69 -20.42 -12.76
CA LEU A 308 9.46 -19.87 -11.63
C LEU A 308 8.68 -19.90 -10.31
N TRP A 309 7.35 -20.09 -10.38
CA TRP A 309 6.46 -20.11 -9.22
C TRP A 309 6.05 -21.52 -8.77
N ARG A 310 6.57 -22.57 -9.43
CA ARG A 310 6.39 -23.96 -8.96
C ARG A 310 7.06 -24.19 -7.61
N PRO A 311 8.32 -23.74 -7.39
CA PRO A 311 8.85 -23.49 -6.06
C PRO A 311 8.66 -22.00 -5.69
N PRO A 312 7.73 -21.67 -4.78
CA PRO A 312 7.50 -20.26 -4.39
C PRO A 312 8.61 -19.70 -3.48
N LEU A 313 9.30 -20.56 -2.73
CA LEU A 313 10.42 -20.25 -1.83
C LEU A 313 11.69 -20.99 -2.28
#